data_AF-A0A7S4HKB1-F1
#
_entry.id   AF-A0A7S4HKB1-F1
#
_cell.length_a   1.000
_cell.length_b   1.000
_cell.length_c   1.000
_cell.angle_alpha   90.00
_cell.angle_beta   90.00
_cell.angle_gamma   90.00
#
_symmetry.space_group_name_H-M   'P 1'
#
loop_
_entity.id
_entity.type
_entity.pdbx_description
1 polymer ?
#
loop_
_entity_poly.entity_id
_entity_poly.type
_entity_poly.pdbx_seq_one_letter_code
_entity_poly.pdbx_strand_id
1 'polypeptide(L)'
;GKWQDFMLYFLWALTAAYHLAAIALLAYALRSHEALHVVTIYEAMSIFVGAVSGNMVLAEYQGQTPLEIALYVPSVLIIMCGMTLMVYWPDKFGEGDEILWNTDDIEAMTEN
;
A
#
# COMPACT_ATOMS: atom_id res chain seq x y z
N GLY A 1 5.45 -13.61 30.87
CA GLY A 1 5.88 -15.02 30.98
C GLY A 1 6.55 -15.43 29.69
N LYS A 2 7.53 -16.34 29.70
CA LYS A 2 8.42 -16.61 28.55
C LYS A 2 7.72 -16.78 27.18
N TRP A 3 6.49 -17.31 27.18
CA TRP A 3 5.63 -17.43 25.99
C TRP A 3 5.13 -16.10 25.41
N GLN A 4 4.79 -15.13 26.26
CA GLN A 4 4.35 -13.79 25.82
C GLN A 4 5.51 -13.01 25.21
N ASP A 5 6.71 -13.12 25.80
CA ASP A 5 7.91 -12.44 25.30
C ASP A 5 8.31 -13.01 23.93
N PHE A 6 8.30 -14.34 23.78
CA PHE A 6 8.52 -15.00 22.49
C PHE A 6 7.49 -14.56 21.43
N MET A 7 6.20 -14.56 21.77
CA MET A 7 5.14 -14.14 20.85
C MET A 7 5.30 -12.68 20.43
N LEU A 8 5.69 -11.79 21.35
CA LEU A 8 5.96 -10.39 21.04
C LEU A 8 7.12 -10.26 20.05
N TYR A 9 8.27 -10.89 20.30
CA TYR A 9 9.41 -10.85 19.38
C TYR A 9 9.08 -11.44 18.01
N PHE A 10 8.30 -12.52 17.97
CA PHE A 10 7.85 -13.13 16.73
C PHE A 10 6.96 -12.17 15.91
N LEU A 11 6.00 -11.51 16.56
CA LEU A 11 5.13 -10.52 15.91
C LEU A 11 5.94 -9.31 15.38
N TRP A 12 6.91 -8.83 16.15
CA TRP A 12 7.82 -7.77 15.69
C TRP A 12 8.62 -8.18 14.46
N ALA A 13 9.18 -9.39 14.47
CA ALA A 13 9.93 -9.92 13.33
C ALA A 13 9.04 -10.07 12.09
N LEU A 14 7.80 -10.56 12.26
CA LEU A 14 6.83 -10.71 11.18
C LEU A 14 6.42 -9.35 10.59
N THR A 15 6.15 -8.36 11.44
CA THR A 15 5.85 -6.99 11.02
C THR A 15 7.02 -6.38 10.25
N ALA A 16 8.25 -6.52 10.75
CA ALA A 16 9.44 -6.01 10.06
C ALA A 16 9.65 -6.68 8.69
N ALA A 17 9.50 -8.01 8.62
CA ALA A 17 9.61 -8.76 7.37
C ALA A 17 8.56 -8.33 6.35
N TYR A 18 7.31 -8.13 6.78
CA TYR A 18 6.23 -7.63 5.93
C TYR A 18 6.56 -6.24 5.35
N HIS A 19 7.02 -5.30 6.17
CA HIS A 19 7.37 -3.95 5.70
C HIS A 19 8.57 -3.96 4.75
N LEU A 20 9.58 -4.79 5.02
CA LEU A 20 10.72 -4.94 4.10
C LEU A 20 10.29 -5.52 2.75
N ALA A 21 9.42 -6.53 2.76
CA ALA A 21 8.86 -7.08 1.53
C ALA A 21 8.03 -6.05 0.76
N ALA A 22 7.19 -5.28 1.45
CA ALA A 22 6.36 -4.23 0.85
C ALA A 22 7.22 -3.13 0.21
N ILE A 23 8.26 -2.66 0.90
CA ILE A 23 9.21 -1.68 0.37
C ILE A 23 10.00 -2.25 -0.81
N ALA A 24 10.41 -3.53 -0.76
CA ALA A 24 11.12 -4.17 -1.87
C ALA A 24 10.25 -4.29 -3.12
N LEU A 25 8.97 -4.64 -2.96
CA LEU A 25 8.00 -4.68 -4.05
C LEU A 25 7.71 -3.28 -4.61
N LEU A 26 7.60 -2.27 -3.74
CA LEU A 26 7.48 -0.87 -4.15
C LEU A 26 8.69 -0.42 -4.97
N ALA A 27 9.90 -0.69 -4.47
CA ALA A 27 11.15 -0.35 -5.17
C ALA A 27 11.27 -1.08 -6.52
N TYR A 28 10.75 -2.30 -6.62
CA TYR A 28 10.68 -3.03 -7.89
C TYR A 28 9.67 -2.39 -8.85
N ALA A 29 8.46 -2.09 -8.39
CA ALA A 29 7.42 -1.47 -9.20
C ALA A 29 7.81 -0.07 -9.71
N LEU A 30 8.57 0.68 -8.93
CA LEU A 30 9.13 1.98 -9.32
C LEU A 30 10.17 1.91 -10.45
N ARG A 31 10.69 0.72 -10.78
CA ARG A 31 11.59 0.56 -11.93
C ARG A 31 10.83 0.52 -13.25
N SER A 32 9.58 0.04 -13.24
CA SER A 32 8.81 -0.21 -14.45
C SER A 32 7.61 0.71 -14.63
N HIS A 33 7.18 1.42 -13.58
CA HIS A 33 6.01 2.30 -13.64
C HIS A 33 6.30 3.67 -12.99
N GLU A 34 5.49 4.66 -13.37
CA GLU A 34 5.61 6.03 -12.86
C GLU A 34 5.46 6.09 -11.33
N ALA A 35 6.38 6.82 -10.68
CA ALA A 35 6.39 6.96 -9.23
C ALA A 35 5.08 7.55 -8.68
N LEU A 36 4.48 8.50 -9.39
CA LEU A 36 3.23 9.12 -8.98
C LEU A 36 2.13 8.07 -8.79
N HIS A 37 2.00 7.14 -9.73
CA HIS A 37 0.96 6.12 -9.67
C HIS A 37 1.26 5.06 -8.60
N VAL A 38 2.46 4.48 -8.62
CA VAL A 38 2.83 3.36 -7.74
C VAL A 38 2.86 3.77 -6.26
N VAL A 39 3.46 4.93 -5.95
CA VAL A 39 3.52 5.44 -4.58
C VAL A 39 2.12 5.76 -4.07
N THR A 40 1.26 6.35 -4.90
CA THR A 40 -0.10 6.68 -4.49
C THR A 40 -0.91 5.43 -4.15
N ILE A 41 -0.79 4.36 -4.96
CA ILE A 41 -1.44 3.07 -4.64
C ILE A 41 -0.89 2.50 -3.34
N TYR A 42 0.44 2.49 -3.15
CA TYR A 42 1.08 1.98 -1.95
C TYR A 42 0.63 2.71 -0.68
N GLU A 43 0.61 4.05 -0.71
CA GLU A 43 0.17 4.89 0.40
C GLU A 43 -1.32 4.69 0.69
N ALA A 44 -2.16 4.68 -0.35
CA ALA A 44 -3.60 4.50 -0.18
C ALA A 44 -3.94 3.12 0.42
N MET A 45 -3.24 2.06 0.01
CA MET A 45 -3.39 0.74 0.61
C MET A 45 -2.89 0.69 2.06
N SER A 46 -1.78 1.36 2.37
CA SER A 46 -1.24 1.44 3.74
C SER A 46 -2.21 2.15 4.68
N ILE A 47 -2.81 3.26 4.23
CA ILE A 47 -3.85 3.99 4.97
C ILE A 47 -5.08 3.12 5.17
N PHE A 48 -5.56 2.46 4.12
CA PHE A 48 -6.74 1.60 4.19
C PHE A 48 -6.55 0.43 5.18
N VAL A 49 -5.44 -0.30 5.07
CA VAL A 49 -5.10 -1.41 5.96
C VAL A 49 -4.92 -0.90 7.40
N GLY A 50 -4.26 0.24 7.58
CA GLY A 50 -4.10 0.89 8.88
C GLY A 50 -5.45 1.21 9.53
N ALA A 51 -6.34 1.88 8.81
CA ALA A 51 -7.66 2.27 9.30
C ALA A 51 -8.53 1.05 9.65
N VAL A 52 -8.60 0.04 8.76
CA VAL A 52 -9.36 -1.18 9.01
C VAL A 52 -8.77 -1.98 10.19
N SER A 53 -7.44 -2.13 10.25
CA SER A 53 -6.80 -2.86 11.32
C SER A 53 -6.92 -2.15 12.68
N GLY A 54 -6.84 -0.82 12.73
CA GLY A 54 -7.07 -0.03 13.95
C GLY A 54 -8.47 -0.27 14.50
N ASN A 55 -9.49 -0.16 13.64
CA ASN A 55 -10.86 -0.41 14.04
C ASN A 55 -11.12 -1.87 14.48
N MET A 56 -10.51 -2.86 13.81
CA MET A 56 -10.72 -4.28 14.13
C MET A 56 -9.93 -4.77 15.34
N VAL A 57 -8.65 -4.42 15.44
CA VAL A 57 -7.71 -4.96 16.43
C VAL A 57 -7.73 -4.15 17.72
N LEU A 58 -7.74 -2.82 17.61
CA LEU A 58 -7.77 -1.94 18.79
C LEU A 58 -9.21 -1.67 19.25
N ALA A 59 -10.21 -2.16 18.52
CA ALA A 59 -11.63 -1.96 18.80
C ALA A 59 -12.00 -0.47 18.96
N GLU A 60 -11.38 0.41 18.16
CA GLU A 60 -11.59 1.87 18.23
C GLU A 60 -13.06 2.27 18.05
N TYR A 61 -13.85 1.46 17.35
CA TYR A 61 -15.29 1.64 17.19
C TYR A 61 -16.07 1.69 18.52
N GLN A 62 -15.53 1.10 19.61
CA GLN A 62 -16.20 1.08 20.92
C GLN A 62 -16.23 2.46 21.59
N GLY A 63 -15.30 3.34 21.23
CA GLY A 63 -15.23 4.71 21.75
C GLY A 63 -15.88 5.75 20.85
N GLN A 64 -16.36 5.37 19.67
CA GLN A 64 -16.87 6.29 18.67
C GLN A 64 -18.39 6.47 18.77
N THR A 65 -18.83 7.69 18.50
CA THR A 65 -20.24 8.01 18.34
C THR A 65 -20.79 7.39 17.04
N PRO A 66 -22.10 7.10 16.97
CA PRO A 66 -22.72 6.58 15.74
C PRO A 66 -22.51 7.49 14.52
N LEU A 67 -22.37 8.80 14.74
CA LEU A 67 -22.09 9.77 13.67
C LEU A 67 -20.66 9.61 13.12
N GLU A 68 -19.67 9.41 13.99
CA GLU A 68 -18.28 9.19 13.57
C GLU A 68 -18.15 7.90 12.76
N ILE A 69 -18.83 6.82 13.19
CA ILE A 69 -18.88 5.56 12.45
C ILE A 69 -19.56 5.77 11.08
N ALA A 70 -20.67 6.51 11.04
CA ALA A 70 -21.39 6.81 9.82
C ALA A 70 -20.58 7.67 8.84
N LEU A 71 -19.64 8.49 9.32
CA LEU A 71 -18.71 9.27 8.49
C LEU A 71 -17.46 8.45 8.10
N TYR A 72 -17.02 7.52 8.95
CA TYR A 72 -15.87 6.66 8.69
C TYR A 72 -16.09 5.75 7.48
N VAL A 73 -17.25 5.08 7.41
CA VAL A 73 -17.59 4.17 6.31
C VAL A 73 -17.48 4.83 4.92
N PRO A 74 -18.11 5.98 4.64
CA PRO A 74 -17.98 6.64 3.35
C PRO A 74 -16.57 7.14 3.06
N SER A 75 -15.79 7.56 4.07
CA SER A 75 -14.38 7.92 3.87
C SER A 75 -13.56 6.75 3.35
N VAL A 76 -13.74 5.56 3.93
CA VAL A 76 -13.08 4.33 3.47
C VAL A 76 -13.52 3.97 2.06
N LEU A 77 -14.82 4.11 1.75
CA LEU A 77 -15.35 3.85 0.41
C LEU A 77 -14.80 4.83 -0.64
N ILE A 78 -14.61 6.10 -0.29
CA ILE A 78 -13.99 7.10 -1.19
C ILE A 78 -12.55 6.72 -1.51
N ILE A 79 -11.76 6.30 -0.50
CA ILE A 79 -10.38 5.84 -0.71
C ILE A 79 -10.36 4.62 -1.63
N MET A 80 -11.21 3.63 -1.38
CA MET A 80 -11.34 2.44 -2.23
C MET A 80 -11.75 2.79 -3.67
N CYS A 81 -12.68 3.71 -3.85
CA CYS A 81 -13.11 4.17 -5.16
C CYS A 81 -11.96 4.86 -5.89
N GLY A 82 -11.23 5.77 -5.23
CA GLY A 82 -10.06 6.44 -5.80
C GLY A 82 -8.97 5.46 -6.22
N MET A 83 -8.65 4.48 -5.38
CA MET A 83 -7.69 3.42 -5.72
C MET A 83 -8.16 2.59 -6.92
N THR A 84 -9.43 2.21 -6.94
CA THR A 84 -10.03 1.44 -8.05
C THR A 84 -9.92 2.23 -9.36
N LEU A 85 -10.26 3.52 -9.35
CA LEU A 85 -10.18 4.37 -10.52
C LEU A 85 -8.73 4.54 -11.02
N MET A 86 -7.75 4.67 -10.12
CA MET A 86 -6.32 4.71 -10.50
C MET A 86 -5.88 3.42 -11.19
N VAL A 87 -6.25 2.26 -10.64
CA VAL A 87 -5.88 0.96 -11.22
C VAL A 87 -6.55 0.73 -12.59
N TYR A 88 -7.81 1.11 -12.77
CA TYR A 88 -8.54 0.87 -14.03
C TYR A 88 -8.34 1.94 -15.09
N TRP A 89 -7.98 3.17 -14.71
CA TRP A 89 -7.73 4.28 -15.64
C TRP A 89 -6.38 4.96 -15.38
N PRO A 90 -5.25 4.23 -15.46
CA PRO A 90 -3.91 4.81 -15.28
C PRO A 90 -3.70 6.05 -16.14
N ASP A 91 -4.08 6.00 -17.42
CA ASP A 91 -3.91 7.06 -18.42
C ASP A 91 -4.69 8.35 -18.12
N LYS A 92 -5.62 8.33 -17.16
CA LYS A 92 -6.39 9.52 -16.74
C LYS A 92 -5.78 10.20 -15.52
N PHE A 93 -4.94 9.50 -14.77
CA PHE A 93 -4.36 9.95 -13.51
C PHE A 93 -2.82 10.03 -13.53
N GLY A 94 -2.19 9.69 -14.67
CA GLY A 94 -0.76 9.82 -14.96
C GLY A 94 -0.46 9.72 -16.48
N GLU A 95 0.81 9.76 -16.87
CA GLU A 95 1.22 9.43 -18.25
C GLU A 95 1.14 7.89 -18.38
N GLY A 96 0.08 7.44 -19.05
CA GLY A 96 -0.35 6.03 -19.09
C GLY A 96 0.79 5.06 -19.40
N ASP A 97 0.92 4.01 -18.58
CA ASP A 97 1.79 2.82 -18.66
C ASP A 97 3.09 2.94 -19.50
N GLU A 98 3.74 4.10 -19.50
CA GLU A 98 5.06 4.26 -20.10
C GLU A 98 6.03 3.50 -19.21
N ILE A 99 6.41 2.32 -19.68
CA ILE A 99 7.47 1.52 -19.07
C ILE A 99 8.76 2.37 -19.15
N LEU A 100 9.15 2.95 -18.02
CA LEU A 100 10.29 3.88 -17.94
C LEU A 100 11.65 3.21 -18.19
N TRP A 101 11.69 1.88 -18.17
CA TRP A 101 12.90 1.09 -18.39
C TRP A 101 12.56 -0.19 -19.15
N ASN A 102 12.71 -0.17 -20.47
CA ASN A 102 12.60 -1.40 -21.25
C ASN A 102 13.89 -2.21 -21.10
N THR A 103 13.77 -3.50 -20.79
CA THR A 103 14.91 -4.42 -20.66
C THR A 103 15.76 -4.48 -21.93
N ASP A 104 15.14 -4.24 -23.09
CA ASP A 104 15.81 -4.22 -24.40
C ASP A 104 16.82 -3.06 -24.53
N ASP A 105 16.59 -1.93 -23.84
CA ASP A 105 17.48 -0.75 -23.92
C ASP A 105 18.82 -1.00 -23.19
N ILE A 106 18.85 -1.93 -22.24
CA ILE A 106 20.06 -2.27 -21.47
C ILE A 106 20.92 -3.24 -22.26
N GLU A 107 20.31 -4.19 -22.96
CA GLU A 107 21.03 -5.13 -23.82
C GLU A 107 21.73 -4.38 -24.96
N ALA A 108 21.09 -3.34 -25.50
CA ALA A 108 21.72 -2.45 -26.48
C ALA A 108 22.88 -1.60 -25.90
N MET A 109 22.94 -1.40 -24.58
CA MET A 109 24.03 -0.65 -23.91
C MET A 109 25.17 -1.56 -23.43
N THR A 110 24.96 -2.87 -23.29
CA THR A 110 25.99 -3.85 -22.90
C THR A 110 26.69 -4.51 -24.09
N GLU A 111 26.17 -4.36 -25.31
CA GLU A 111 26.79 -4.85 -26.56
C GLU A 111 27.77 -3.85 -27.24
N ASN A 112 28.00 -2.66 -26.67
CA ASN A 112 29.05 -1.71 -27.09
C ASN A 112 30.20 -1.61 -26.08
#